data_AF-W7BCT3-F1
#
_entry.id   AF-W7BCT3-F1
#
_cell.length_a   1.000
_cell.length_b   1.000
_cell.length_c   1.000
_cell.angle_alpha   90.00
_cell.angle_beta   90.00
_cell.angle_gamma   90.00
#
_symmetry.space_group_name_H-M   'P 1'
#
loop_
_entity.id
_entity.type
_entity.pdbx_description
1 polymer ?
#
loop_
_entity_poly.entity_id
_entity_poly.type
_entity_poly.pdbx_seq_one_letter_code
_entity_poly.pdbx_strand_id
1 'polypeptide(L)'
;MGKLILIDGNSIANRAFYALPLLTNEKGIYTNAVYGFAMMLNNVLENEKPDHVLVAFDAGKTTFRHQTFKGYKGGRQKTPSELSEQFPFIRELLDAYDIPHYELKDYEADDIIGTLAKKAEQDKLETIIITGDRDLTQLASEQTTVYITRKGITDMEKKHT
;
A
#
# COMPACT_ATOMS: atom_id res chain seq x y z
N MET A 1 9.96 -18.15 14.49
CA MET A 1 9.63 -16.75 14.79
C MET A 1 8.84 -16.28 13.58
N GLY A 2 7.61 -15.80 13.77
CA GLY A 2 6.74 -15.49 12.63
C GLY A 2 7.14 -14.19 11.92
N LYS A 3 6.87 -14.10 10.62
CA LYS A 3 7.11 -12.92 9.81
C LYS A 3 5.79 -12.30 9.33
N LEU A 4 5.63 -11.00 9.57
CA LEU A 4 4.50 -10.18 9.15
C LEU A 4 4.93 -9.19 8.05
N ILE A 5 4.15 -9.11 6.98
CA ILE A 5 4.27 -8.05 5.98
C ILE A 5 3.06 -7.12 6.06
N LEU A 6 3.33 -5.82 6.17
CA LEU A 6 2.34 -4.76 6.14
C LEU A 6 2.56 -3.92 4.87
N ILE A 7 1.55 -3.81 4.02
CA ILE A 7 1.64 -3.11 2.74
C ILE A 7 0.75 -1.87 2.76
N ASP A 8 1.31 -0.73 2.37
CA ASP A 8 0.58 0.49 2.10
C ASP A 8 -0.07 0.42 0.71
N GLY A 9 -1.33 0.00 0.67
CA GLY A 9 -2.06 -0.26 -0.57
C GLY A 9 -2.20 0.97 -1.46
N ASN A 10 -2.42 2.16 -0.88
CA ASN A 10 -2.54 3.41 -1.60
C ASN A 10 -1.21 3.79 -2.27
N SER A 11 -0.12 3.74 -1.50
CA SER A 11 1.21 4.13 -1.98
C SER A 11 1.73 3.16 -3.04
N ILE A 12 1.54 1.85 -2.85
CA ILE A 12 1.97 0.82 -3.80
C ILE A 12 1.13 0.85 -5.08
N ALA A 13 -0.19 1.04 -5.00
CA ALA A 13 -1.02 1.21 -6.20
C ALA A 13 -0.60 2.44 -7.02
N ASN A 14 -0.32 3.56 -6.35
CA ASN A 14 0.17 4.77 -7.01
C ASN A 14 1.54 4.55 -7.67
N ARG A 15 2.44 3.82 -7.02
CA ARG A 15 3.75 3.46 -7.60
C ARG A 15 3.60 2.57 -8.83
N ALA A 16 2.76 1.53 -8.74
CA ALA A 16 2.46 0.65 -9.85
C ALA A 16 1.89 1.41 -11.06
N PHE A 17 0.96 2.35 -10.82
CA PHE A 17 0.35 3.18 -11.86
C PHE A 17 1.39 3.95 -12.68
N TYR A 18 2.33 4.63 -12.01
CA TYR A 18 3.36 5.44 -12.69
C TYR A 18 4.58 4.64 -13.17
N ALA A 19 4.74 3.40 -12.72
CA ALA A 19 5.84 2.53 -13.15
C ALA A 19 5.59 1.90 -14.53
N LEU A 20 4.34 1.88 -14.98
CA LEU A 20 3.92 1.26 -16.23
C LEU A 20 3.21 2.28 -17.14
N PRO A 21 3.28 2.11 -18.47
CA PRO A 21 2.40 2.86 -19.38
C PRO A 21 0.93 2.55 -19.05
N LEU A 22 0.02 3.42 -19.48
CA LEU A 22 -1.41 3.10 -19.40
C LEU A 22 -1.69 1.85 -20.24
N LEU A 23 -2.27 0.85 -19.59
CA LEU A 23 -2.69 -0.41 -20.19
C LEU A 23 -4.20 -0.49 -20.05
N THR A 24 -4.88 -1.06 -21.04
CA THR A 24 -6.32 -1.31 -20.98
C THR A 24 -6.63 -2.74 -21.37
N ASN A 25 -7.74 -3.28 -20.86
CA ASN A 25 -8.31 -4.54 -21.36
C ASN A 25 -9.16 -4.31 -22.62
N GLU A 26 -9.72 -5.38 -23.19
CA GLU A 26 -10.57 -5.31 -24.40
C GLU A 26 -11.83 -4.44 -24.25
N LYS A 27 -12.24 -4.15 -23.00
CA LYS A 27 -13.38 -3.29 -22.66
C LYS A 27 -12.97 -1.82 -22.43
N GLY A 28 -11.69 -1.48 -22.58
CA GLY A 28 -11.16 -0.14 -22.37
C GLY A 28 -10.92 0.26 -20.91
N ILE A 29 -11.01 -0.68 -19.96
CA ILE A 29 -10.77 -0.42 -18.53
C ILE A 29 -9.26 -0.42 -18.27
N TYR A 30 -8.74 0.57 -17.53
CA TYR A 30 -7.32 0.64 -17.21
C TYR A 30 -6.88 -0.49 -16.27
N THR A 31 -5.68 -1.04 -16.50
CA THR A 31 -5.17 -2.22 -15.76
C THR A 31 -3.71 -2.11 -15.31
N ASN A 32 -3.01 -1.03 -15.66
CA ASN A 32 -1.59 -0.87 -15.38
C ASN A 32 -1.26 -0.86 -13.88
N ALA A 33 -2.08 -0.23 -13.04
CA ALA A 33 -1.89 -0.22 -11.59
C ALA A 33 -2.17 -1.60 -10.99
N VAL A 34 -3.24 -2.27 -11.41
CA VAL A 34 -3.58 -3.63 -10.96
C VAL A 34 -2.45 -4.61 -11.31
N TYR A 35 -1.97 -4.57 -12.55
CA TYR A 35 -0.90 -5.43 -13.03
C TYR A 35 0.42 -5.16 -12.30
N GLY A 36 0.82 -3.89 -12.18
CA GLY A 36 2.04 -3.53 -11.46
C GLY A 36 1.97 -3.87 -9.97
N PHE A 37 0.81 -3.70 -9.33
CA PHE A 37 0.58 -4.08 -7.94
C PHE A 37 0.73 -5.60 -7.77
N ALA A 38 0.12 -6.40 -8.64
CA ALA A 38 0.26 -7.86 -8.62
C ALA A 38 1.72 -8.31 -8.77
N MET A 39 2.49 -7.68 -9.67
CA MET A 39 3.92 -7.96 -9.83
C MET A 39 4.72 -7.64 -8.56
N MET A 40 4.48 -6.48 -7.95
CA MET A 40 5.13 -6.08 -6.70
C MET A 40 4.79 -7.04 -5.57
N LEU A 41 3.51 -7.40 -5.43
CA LEU A 41 3.01 -8.33 -4.43
C LEU A 41 3.66 -9.71 -4.58
N ASN A 42 3.65 -10.29 -5.79
CA ASN A 42 4.27 -11.60 -6.06
C ASN A 42 5.75 -11.60 -5.71
N ASN A 43 6.49 -10.57 -6.13
CA ASN A 43 7.91 -10.42 -5.84
C ASN A 43 8.17 -10.45 -4.32
N VAL A 44 7.34 -9.75 -3.53
CA VAL A 44 7.45 -9.74 -2.07
C VAL A 44 7.14 -11.12 -1.48
N LEU A 45 6.03 -11.73 -1.87
CA LEU A 45 5.60 -13.03 -1.35
C LEU A 45 6.64 -14.12 -1.64
N GLU A 46 7.20 -14.15 -2.84
CA GLU A 46 8.19 -15.14 -3.27
C GLU A 46 9.53 -14.99 -2.52
N ASN A 47 9.99 -13.75 -2.31
CA ASN A 47 11.27 -13.48 -1.68
C ASN A 47 11.24 -13.52 -0.16
N GLU A 48 10.19 -12.98 0.46
CA GLU A 48 10.11 -12.85 1.91
C GLU A 48 9.44 -14.04 2.59
N LYS A 49 8.58 -14.78 1.88
CA LYS A 49 7.86 -15.96 2.35
C LYS A 49 7.24 -15.75 3.75
N PRO A 50 6.34 -14.76 3.89
CA PRO A 50 5.79 -14.40 5.18
C PRO A 50 4.77 -15.41 5.70
N ASP A 51 4.56 -15.42 7.01
CA ASP A 51 3.48 -16.18 7.66
C ASP A 51 2.17 -15.38 7.68
N HIS A 52 2.29 -14.04 7.68
CA HIS A 52 1.17 -13.11 7.75
C HIS A 52 1.36 -11.94 6.78
N VAL A 53 0.28 -11.53 6.12
CA VAL A 53 0.26 -10.37 5.22
C VAL A 53 -1.01 -9.58 5.46
N LEU A 54 -0.92 -8.25 5.44
CA LEU A 54 -2.06 -7.36 5.41
C LEU A 54 -1.79 -6.15 4.53
N VAL A 55 -2.78 -5.75 3.73
CA VAL A 55 -2.75 -4.52 2.94
C VAL A 55 -3.67 -3.48 3.58
N ALA A 56 -3.11 -2.34 3.99
CA ALA A 56 -3.87 -1.22 4.52
C ALA A 56 -4.22 -0.22 3.41
N PHE A 57 -5.45 0.27 3.41
CA PHE A 57 -5.89 1.34 2.51
C PHE A 57 -6.44 2.54 3.31
N ASP A 58 -6.31 3.72 2.73
CA ASP A 58 -7.05 4.89 3.24
C ASP A 58 -8.54 4.65 3.01
N ALA A 59 -9.37 4.88 4.03
CA ALA A 59 -10.83 4.69 3.94
C ALA A 59 -11.56 5.70 3.00
N GLY A 60 -10.81 6.49 2.23
CA GLY A 60 -11.34 7.48 1.31
C GLY A 60 -11.97 8.69 2.02
N LYS A 61 -11.97 9.84 1.33
CA LYS A 61 -12.60 11.07 1.83
C LYS A 61 -14.10 11.13 1.53
N THR A 62 -14.85 10.07 1.80
CA THR A 62 -16.30 10.19 1.99
C THR A 62 -16.60 10.51 3.45
N THR A 63 -15.86 11.48 3.99
CA THR A 63 -16.20 12.11 5.26
C THR A 63 -17.10 13.31 4.97
N PHE A 64 -18.04 13.57 5.88
CA PHE A 64 -18.97 14.71 5.93
C PHE A 64 -18.32 16.11 5.74
N ARG A 65 -16.98 16.16 5.66
CA ARG A 65 -16.15 17.36 5.49
C ARG A 65 -16.17 17.98 4.10
N HIS A 66 -16.97 17.48 3.16
CA HIS A 66 -17.21 18.17 1.89
C HIS A 66 -18.28 19.29 1.95
N GLN A 67 -18.95 19.51 3.09
CA GLN A 67 -19.88 20.63 3.23
C GLN A 67 -19.29 21.90 3.87
N THR A 68 -18.16 21.84 4.58
CA THR A 68 -17.68 23.02 5.32
C THR A 68 -16.16 23.09 5.46
N PHE A 69 -15.41 23.21 4.35
CA PHE A 69 -14.16 24.01 4.27
C PHE A 69 -13.55 23.86 2.87
N LYS A 70 -13.57 24.94 2.07
CA LYS A 70 -13.02 24.98 0.70
C LYS A 70 -11.50 25.24 0.62
N GLY A 71 -10.80 25.35 1.75
CA GLY A 71 -9.46 25.95 1.75
C GLY A 71 -8.46 25.28 2.67
N TYR A 72 -8.11 24.01 2.44
CA TYR A 72 -6.84 23.46 2.93
C TYR A 72 -6.48 22.10 2.30
N LYS A 73 -6.13 22.04 1.01
CA LYS A 73 -5.22 21.03 0.37
C LYS A 73 -4.81 21.56 -1.02
N GLY A 74 -4.28 22.78 -1.08
CA GLY A 74 -3.97 23.52 -2.32
C GLY A 74 -2.73 23.06 -3.09
N GLY A 75 -2.41 21.76 -3.12
CA GLY A 75 -1.19 21.29 -3.80
C GLY A 75 -1.08 19.80 -4.13
N ARG A 76 -1.93 18.91 -3.58
CA ARG A 76 -1.96 17.52 -4.07
C ARG A 76 -2.78 17.49 -5.36
N GLN A 77 -2.16 17.05 -6.46
CA GLN A 77 -2.92 16.66 -7.66
C GLN A 77 -3.97 15.64 -7.23
N LYS A 78 -5.21 15.80 -7.71
CA LYS A 78 -6.24 14.78 -7.52
C LYS A 78 -5.70 13.47 -8.07
N THR A 79 -5.96 12.36 -7.36
CA THR A 79 -5.67 11.02 -7.88
C THR A 79 -6.24 10.91 -9.29
N PRO A 80 -5.43 10.52 -10.30
CA PRO A 80 -5.92 10.35 -11.67
C PRO A 80 -7.14 9.42 -11.70
N SER A 81 -8.15 9.74 -12.50
CA SER A 81 -9.35 8.92 -12.65
C SER A 81 -9.02 7.47 -13.05
N GLU A 82 -8.03 7.33 -13.91
CA GLU A 82 -7.48 6.09 -14.45
C GLU A 82 -6.88 5.22 -13.35
N LEU A 83 -6.37 5.82 -12.27
CA LEU A 83 -5.93 5.10 -11.07
C LEU A 83 -7.11 4.83 -10.13
N SER A 84 -7.99 5.81 -9.93
CA SER A 84 -9.14 5.67 -9.03
C SER A 84 -10.04 4.50 -9.41
N GLU A 85 -10.29 4.26 -10.71
CA GLU A 85 -11.09 3.13 -11.18
C GLU A 85 -10.43 1.76 -10.95
N GLN A 86 -9.12 1.70 -10.69
CA GLN A 86 -8.37 0.46 -10.52
C GLN A 86 -8.39 -0.09 -9.08
N PHE A 87 -8.70 0.74 -8.08
CA PHE A 87 -8.71 0.33 -6.67
C PHE A 87 -9.71 -0.81 -6.33
N PRO A 88 -10.94 -0.85 -6.87
CA PRO A 88 -11.84 -1.99 -6.67
C PRO A 88 -11.21 -3.30 -7.16
N PHE A 89 -10.56 -3.29 -8.33
CA PHE A 89 -9.91 -4.48 -8.89
C PHE A 89 -8.66 -4.90 -8.10
N ILE A 90 -7.96 -3.96 -7.46
CA ILE A 90 -6.87 -4.31 -6.53
C ILE A 90 -7.43 -5.05 -5.31
N ARG A 91 -8.60 -4.65 -4.78
CA ARG A 91 -9.23 -5.38 -3.66
C ARG A 91 -9.69 -6.77 -4.10
N GLU A 92 -10.33 -6.89 -5.27
CA GLU A 92 -10.71 -8.19 -5.83
C GLU A 92 -9.49 -9.10 -6.06
N LEU A 93 -8.36 -8.53 -6.49
CA LEU A 93 -7.10 -9.26 -6.60
C LEU A 93 -6.65 -9.78 -5.23
N LEU A 94 -6.68 -8.95 -4.18
CA LEU A 94 -6.29 -9.36 -2.83
C LEU A 94 -7.21 -10.45 -2.27
N ASP A 95 -8.52 -10.34 -2.51
CA ASP A 95 -9.50 -11.38 -2.17
C ASP A 95 -9.16 -12.71 -2.88
N ALA A 96 -8.78 -12.66 -4.15
CA ALA A 96 -8.38 -13.85 -4.91
C ALA A 96 -7.08 -14.50 -4.41
N TYR A 97 -6.20 -13.72 -3.78
CA TYR A 97 -4.98 -14.19 -3.12
C TYR A 97 -5.22 -14.67 -1.68
N ASP A 98 -6.43 -14.52 -1.16
CA ASP A 98 -6.77 -14.76 0.25
C ASP A 98 -5.93 -13.88 1.21
N ILE A 99 -5.61 -12.65 0.76
CA ILE A 99 -4.85 -11.66 1.53
C ILE A 99 -5.81 -10.66 2.15
N PRO A 100 -5.85 -10.54 3.48
CA PRO A 100 -6.64 -9.52 4.15
C PRO A 100 -6.27 -8.10 3.72
N HIS A 101 -7.28 -7.32 3.35
CA HIS A 101 -7.17 -5.87 3.22
C HIS A 101 -8.03 -5.18 4.27
N TYR A 102 -7.57 -4.02 4.74
CA TYR A 102 -8.22 -3.29 5.81
C TYR A 102 -8.20 -1.79 5.55
N GLU A 103 -9.35 -1.17 5.76
CA GLU A 103 -9.55 0.27 5.76
C GLU A 103 -10.45 0.63 6.94
N LEU A 104 -10.11 1.71 7.65
CA LEU A 104 -10.87 2.16 8.80
C LEU A 104 -11.27 3.62 8.62
N LYS A 105 -12.57 3.88 8.73
CA LYS A 105 -13.12 5.24 8.62
C LYS A 105 -12.37 6.20 9.55
N ASP A 106 -12.00 7.36 9.01
CA ASP A 106 -11.28 8.44 9.68
C ASP A 106 -9.80 8.17 10.02
N TYR A 107 -9.24 7.03 9.58
CA TYR A 107 -7.81 6.69 9.70
C TYR A 107 -7.16 6.55 8.32
N GLU A 108 -5.90 6.95 8.22
CA GLU A 108 -5.06 6.76 7.04
C GLU A 108 -4.33 5.40 7.11
N ALA A 109 -3.82 4.90 5.98
CA ALA A 109 -3.15 3.60 5.92
C ALA A 109 -1.91 3.52 6.83
N ASP A 110 -1.21 4.65 7.00
CA ASP A 110 -0.03 4.77 7.86
C ASP A 110 -0.36 4.61 9.35
N ASP A 111 -1.51 5.12 9.82
CA ASP A 111 -2.02 4.91 11.18
C ASP A 111 -2.22 3.42 11.47
N ILE A 112 -2.82 2.71 10.51
CA ILE A 112 -3.12 1.27 10.60
C ILE A 112 -1.80 0.48 10.64
N ILE A 113 -0.89 0.77 9.70
CA ILE A 113 0.42 0.11 9.62
C ILE A 113 1.24 0.35 10.88
N GLY A 114 1.33 1.61 11.35
CA GLY A 114 2.06 1.94 12.57
C GLY A 114 1.52 1.22 13.80
N THR A 115 0.19 1.13 13.93
CA THR A 115 -0.47 0.40 15.02
C THR A 115 -0.14 -1.09 14.98
N LEU A 116 -0.25 -1.72 13.80
CA LEU A 116 0.01 -3.16 13.65
C LEU A 116 1.49 -3.51 13.79
N ALA A 117 2.39 -2.69 13.25
CA ALA A 117 3.82 -2.85 13.42
C ALA A 117 4.20 -2.82 14.90
N LYS A 118 3.66 -1.86 15.66
CA LYS A 118 3.95 -1.76 17.10
C LYS A 118 3.45 -2.95 17.90
N LYS A 119 2.28 -3.49 17.53
CA LYS A 119 1.74 -4.70 18.13
C LYS A 119 2.59 -5.92 17.79
N ALA A 120 3.02 -6.04 16.54
CA ALA A 120 3.87 -7.14 16.08
C ALA A 120 5.22 -7.18 16.82
N GLU A 121 5.82 -6.03 17.13
CA GLU A 121 7.03 -5.95 17.97
C GLU A 121 6.80 -6.52 19.38
N GLN A 122 5.63 -6.26 19.98
CA GLN A 122 5.29 -6.81 21.31
C GLN A 122 5.15 -8.33 21.25
N ASP A 123 4.65 -8.84 20.13
CA ASP A 123 4.50 -10.27 19.83
C ASP A 123 5.80 -10.91 19.30
N LYS A 124 6.89 -10.15 19.19
CA LYS A 124 8.22 -10.57 18.69
C LYS A 124 8.18 -11.13 17.27
N LEU A 125 7.31 -10.58 16.42
CA LEU A 125 7.26 -10.88 15.01
C LEU A 125 8.24 -10.02 14.24
N GLU A 126 8.97 -10.63 13.30
CA GLU A 126 9.74 -9.87 12.32
C GLU A 126 8.74 -9.17 11.39
N THR A 127 8.82 -7.84 11.30
CA THR A 127 7.87 -7.04 10.54
C THR A 127 8.56 -6.37 9.36
N ILE A 128 7.97 -6.50 8.18
CA ILE A 128 8.39 -5.78 6.98
C ILE A 128 7.25 -4.85 6.55
N ILE A 129 7.54 -3.55 6.46
CA ILE A 129 6.61 -2.55 5.94
C ILE A 129 6.99 -2.24 4.50
N ILE A 130 6.03 -2.26 3.59
CA ILE A 130 6.25 -1.97 2.17
C ILE A 130 5.42 -0.75 1.77
N THR A 131 6.11 0.31 1.36
CA THR A 131 5.48 1.58 1.02
C THR A 131 6.31 2.38 0.03
N GLY A 132 5.68 3.28 -0.70
CA GLY A 132 6.33 4.31 -1.49
C GLY A 132 6.54 5.62 -0.73
N ASP A 133 6.05 5.73 0.52
CA ASP A 133 6.15 6.90 1.39
C ASP A 133 7.36 6.78 2.31
N ARG A 134 8.19 7.82 2.30
CA ARG A 134 9.41 7.85 3.12
C ARG A 134 9.13 8.16 4.57
N ASP A 135 7.99 8.75 4.89
CA ASP A 135 7.67 9.15 6.27
C ASP A 135 7.50 7.91 7.17
N LEU A 136 7.02 6.79 6.63
CA LEU A 136 6.94 5.50 7.33
C LEU A 136 8.30 4.91 7.69
N THR A 137 9.42 5.45 7.18
CA THR A 137 10.76 5.03 7.66
C THR A 137 10.98 5.31 9.14
N GLN A 138 10.20 6.23 9.73
CA GLN A 138 10.19 6.47 11.17
C GLN A 138 9.78 5.23 12.00
N LEU A 139 9.12 4.24 11.39
CA LEU A 139 8.69 3.00 12.04
C LEU A 139 9.78 1.91 12.03
N ALA A 140 10.93 2.15 11.41
CA ALA A 140 12.04 1.19 11.40
C ALA A 140 12.60 0.97 12.81
N SER A 141 12.90 -0.28 13.14
CA SER A 141 13.46 -0.70 14.43
C SER A 141 14.29 -1.99 14.27
N GLU A 142 14.82 -2.53 15.36
CA GLU A 142 15.51 -3.84 15.35
C GLU A 142 14.61 -4.97 14.84
N GLN A 143 13.29 -4.86 14.97
CA GLN A 143 12.31 -5.88 14.57
C GLN A 143 11.49 -5.48 13.34
N THR A 144 11.54 -4.20 12.95
CA THR A 144 10.75 -3.65 11.84
C THR A 144 11.66 -3.12 10.75
N THR A 145 11.57 -3.68 9.55
CA THR A 145 12.30 -3.22 8.37
C THR A 145 11.35 -2.52 7.40
N VAL A 146 11.74 -1.36 6.87
CA VAL A 146 10.92 -0.60 5.92
C VAL A 146 11.52 -0.70 4.52
N TYR A 147 10.74 -1.23 3.58
CA TYR A 147 11.08 -1.31 2.17
C TYR A 147 10.42 -0.14 1.43
N ILE A 148 11.26 0.74 0.88
CA ILE A 148 10.80 1.85 0.05
C ILE A 148 10.91 1.44 -1.42
N THR A 149 9.78 1.39 -2.12
CA THR A 149 9.78 1.13 -3.57
C THR A 149 10.48 2.29 -4.32
N ARG A 150 11.52 1.99 -5.10
CA ARG A 150 12.23 2.96 -5.96
C ARG A 150 11.55 3.06 -7.34
N LYS A 151 12.12 3.85 -8.26
CA LYS A 151 11.62 3.97 -9.63
C LYS A 151 11.74 2.62 -10.36
N GLY A 152 10.65 1.87 -10.42
CA GLY A 152 10.55 0.56 -11.07
C GLY A 152 9.63 -0.38 -10.29
N ILE A 153 9.23 -1.49 -10.90
CA ILE A 153 8.28 -2.44 -10.29
C ILE A 153 8.97 -3.35 -9.26
N THR A 154 10.29 -3.53 -9.37
CA THR A 154 11.02 -4.56 -8.62
C THR A 154 12.19 -4.05 -7.79
N ASP A 155 12.53 -2.76 -7.85
CA ASP A 155 13.64 -2.19 -7.09
C ASP A 155 13.14 -1.62 -5.74
N MET A 156 13.59 -2.22 -4.63
CA MET A 156 13.22 -1.83 -3.27
C MET A 156 14.47 -1.47 -2.46
N GLU A 157 14.44 -0.30 -1.80
CA GLU A 157 15.46 0.11 -0.83
C GLU A 157 15.10 -0.37 0.56
N LYS A 158 16.01 -1.11 1.22
CA LYS A 158 15.83 -1.54 2.61
C LYS A 158 16.34 -0.48 3.57
N LYS A 159 15.53 -0.10 4.56
CA LYS A 159 15.93 0.71 5.73
C LYS A 159 15.75 -0.09 7.00
N HIS A 160 16.83 -0.12 7.78
CA HIS A 160 16.93 -0.73 9.10
C HIS A 160 17.73 0.23 10.00
N THR A 161 17.50 0.20 11.31
CA THR A 161 18.23 1.03 12.29
C THR A 161 19.21 0.18 13.07
#